data_AF-A0A2W6BKD4-F1
#
_entry.id   AF-A0A2W6BKD4-F1
#
_cell.length_a   1.000
_cell.length_b   1.000
_cell.length_c   1.000
_cell.angle_alpha   90.00
_cell.angle_beta   90.00
_cell.angle_gamma   90.00
#
_symmetry.space_group_name_H-M   'P 1'
#
loop_
_entity.id
_entity.type
_entity.pdbx_description
1 polymer ?
#
loop_
_entity_poly.entity_id
_entity_poly.type
_entity_poly.pdbx_seq_one_letter_code
_entity_poly.pdbx_strand_id
1 'polypeptide(L)'
;MNRQRFLRCTQCREVVRPEDRFCEACGAPIEDPAVSVEAAAGSSGPLAAGAADAPDERDHVELAFDDMAGISDRGLRRARNEDALALARVDGPGARVMVVCDGVSTSTQPARAAQAAAEATLRHLVASLGLGHSNHEQVMKEAVNVAQSAVCRVPYDPPAGQRPDGPGRDGAAEDHGPPATTLVAAMLMNGRVTLGWVGDSRAYFVGPGEAWQLSHDDTWLEEVIQPHLVGEGGGAVALRAHVLTRWLGSDQEGDPEVSITTFLLPAEGILLLCSDGLWNYAPTPSQIRELVSGLGAGSTPLQLTRGLVDFAREAGGADNVTVAVATV
;
A
#
# COMPACT_ATOMS: atom_id res chain seq x y z
N MET A 1 10.78 20.59 -45.50
CA MET A 1 11.87 20.25 -44.56
C MET A 1 11.28 20.19 -43.16
N ASN A 2 11.00 18.99 -42.67
CA ASN A 2 10.44 18.78 -41.32
C ASN A 2 11.50 19.11 -40.27
N ARG A 3 11.25 20.11 -39.42
CA ARG A 3 12.05 20.33 -38.21
C ARG A 3 11.69 19.22 -37.21
N GLN A 4 12.52 18.18 -37.11
CA GLN A 4 12.42 17.22 -36.01
C GLN A 4 12.58 17.99 -34.69
N ARG A 5 11.57 17.92 -33.82
CA ARG A 5 11.66 18.40 -32.44
C ARG A 5 12.58 17.43 -31.70
N PHE A 6 13.70 17.92 -31.21
CA PHE A 6 14.58 17.16 -30.33
C PHE A 6 14.14 17.39 -28.87
N LEU A 7 13.94 16.32 -28.11
CA LEU A 7 13.71 16.38 -26.67
C LEU A 7 15.05 16.32 -25.94
N ARG A 8 15.08 16.74 -24.68
CA ARG A 8 16.25 16.58 -23.80
C ARG A 8 15.85 15.78 -22.58
N CYS A 9 16.70 14.83 -22.19
CA CYS A 9 16.53 14.09 -20.95
C CYS A 9 16.48 15.06 -19.76
N THR A 10 15.48 14.92 -18.90
CA THR A 10 15.29 15.76 -17.69
C THR A 10 16.38 15.53 -16.64
N GLN A 11 17.04 14.36 -16.66
CA GLN A 11 18.06 13.97 -15.69
C GLN A 11 19.49 14.34 -16.11
N CYS A 12 19.89 14.10 -17.37
CA CYS A 12 21.27 14.34 -17.83
C CYS A 12 21.41 15.35 -18.99
N ARG A 13 20.28 15.86 -19.50
CA ARG A 13 20.21 16.86 -20.62
C ARG A 13 20.72 16.38 -21.98
N GLU A 14 21.02 15.10 -22.13
CA GLU A 14 21.34 14.46 -23.41
C GLU A 14 20.19 14.65 -24.41
N VAL A 15 20.51 14.79 -25.68
CA VAL A 15 19.50 14.92 -26.73
C VAL A 15 18.90 13.54 -27.00
N VAL A 16 17.59 13.43 -26.82
CA VAL A 16 16.85 12.19 -27.02
C VAL A 16 15.84 12.36 -28.15
N ARG A 17 15.56 11.28 -28.85
CA ARG A 17 14.56 11.27 -29.92
C ARG A 17 13.16 11.20 -29.30
N PRO A 18 12.15 11.77 -29.95
CA PRO A 18 10.76 11.69 -29.49
C PRO A 18 10.25 10.26 -29.28
N GLU A 19 10.80 9.29 -30.02
CA GLU A 19 10.49 7.87 -29.90
C GLU A 19 11.25 7.13 -28.78
N ASP A 20 12.26 7.75 -28.17
CA ASP A 20 13.09 7.13 -27.13
C ASP A 20 12.31 7.09 -25.80
N ARG A 21 12.10 5.89 -25.24
CA ARG A 21 11.42 5.70 -23.94
C ARG A 21 12.34 5.90 -22.75
N PHE A 22 13.65 5.71 -22.95
CA PHE A 22 14.68 5.88 -21.94
C PHE A 22 15.86 6.62 -22.55
N CYS A 23 16.52 7.45 -21.77
CA CYS A 23 17.75 8.10 -22.16
C CYS A 23 18.88 7.07 -22.24
N GLU A 24 19.44 6.83 -23.41
CA GLU A 24 20.54 5.87 -23.62
C GLU A 24 21.78 6.17 -22.75
N ALA A 25 21.99 7.44 -22.37
CA ALA A 25 23.13 7.85 -21.56
C ALA A 25 23.01 7.55 -20.05
N CYS A 26 21.80 7.54 -19.49
CA CYS A 26 21.62 7.44 -18.02
C CYS A 26 20.49 6.51 -17.58
N GLY A 27 19.72 5.93 -18.50
CA GLY A 27 18.59 5.05 -18.22
C GLY A 27 17.32 5.74 -17.72
N ALA A 28 17.31 7.08 -17.62
CA ALA A 28 16.15 7.83 -17.15
C ALA A 28 14.98 7.75 -18.16
N PRO A 29 13.74 7.52 -17.71
CA PRO A 29 12.58 7.51 -18.60
C PRO A 29 12.34 8.91 -19.20
N ILE A 30 11.90 8.95 -20.46
CA ILE A 30 11.51 10.19 -21.13
C ILE A 30 10.00 10.34 -20.99
N GLU A 31 9.56 11.32 -20.19
CA GLU A 31 8.14 11.55 -19.91
C GLU A 31 7.40 12.07 -21.15
N ASP A 32 6.33 11.38 -21.55
CA ASP A 32 5.37 11.84 -22.56
C ASP A 32 4.38 12.82 -21.89
N PRO A 33 4.23 14.07 -22.37
CA PRO A 33 3.32 15.05 -21.77
C PRO A 33 1.81 14.67 -21.84
N ALA A 34 1.44 13.52 -22.42
CA ALA A 34 0.06 13.03 -22.45
C ALA A 34 -0.41 12.26 -21.20
N VAL A 35 0.48 12.00 -20.22
CA VAL A 35 0.12 11.27 -18.98
C VAL A 35 0.24 12.21 -17.79
N SER A 36 -0.88 12.82 -17.39
CA SER A 36 -0.99 13.51 -16.10
C SER A 36 -1.13 12.48 -14.99
N VAL A 37 -0.01 12.14 -14.36
CA VAL A 37 0.02 11.42 -13.09
C VAL A 37 -0.14 12.46 -11.98
N GLU A 38 -1.34 12.64 -11.44
CA GLU A 38 -1.49 13.29 -10.12
C GLU A 38 -1.06 12.27 -9.05
N ALA A 39 0.25 12.00 -9.00
CA ALA A 39 0.87 11.51 -7.79
C ALA A 39 0.99 12.73 -6.90
N ALA A 40 0.22 12.79 -5.82
CA ALA A 40 0.43 13.76 -4.75
C ALA A 40 1.77 13.46 -4.05
N ALA A 41 2.87 13.76 -4.72
CA ALA A 41 4.17 13.87 -4.11
C ALA A 41 4.16 15.18 -3.31
N GLY A 42 4.07 15.06 -1.98
CA GLY A 42 4.26 16.17 -1.06
C GLY A 42 5.51 16.95 -1.45
N SER A 43 5.35 18.26 -1.63
CA SER A 43 6.39 19.15 -2.12
C SER A 43 7.58 19.20 -1.17
N SER A 44 8.73 18.74 -1.63
CA SER A 44 10.01 18.91 -0.93
C SER A 44 10.48 20.37 -1.01
N GLY A 45 10.36 21.09 0.11
CA GLY A 45 11.09 22.33 0.39
C GLY A 45 12.37 22.04 1.20
N PRO A 46 13.43 22.87 1.07
CA PRO A 46 14.74 22.55 1.65
C PRO A 46 14.71 22.59 3.19
N LEU A 47 15.30 21.53 3.78
CA LEU A 47 15.56 21.36 5.20
C LEU A 47 16.22 22.60 5.82
N ALA A 48 15.49 23.29 6.70
CA ALA A 48 16.05 24.20 7.68
C ALA A 48 16.01 23.52 9.06
N ALA A 49 17.15 23.47 9.73
CA ALA A 49 17.32 22.85 11.02
C ALA A 49 16.53 23.58 12.12
N GLY A 50 15.76 22.82 12.90
CA GLY A 50 15.34 23.15 14.26
C GLY A 50 13.91 23.64 14.45
N ALA A 51 13.01 22.73 14.84
CA ALA A 51 11.94 22.95 15.82
C ALA A 51 11.22 21.62 16.10
N ALA A 52 11.16 21.22 17.37
CA ALA A 52 10.23 20.18 17.83
C ALA A 52 8.81 20.77 17.87
N ASP A 53 7.80 19.94 17.60
CA ASP A 53 6.34 20.22 17.61
C ASP A 53 5.72 20.96 16.40
N ALA A 54 6.19 20.70 15.18
CA ALA A 54 5.33 20.85 14.00
C ALA A 54 4.69 19.48 13.67
N PRO A 55 3.37 19.40 13.38
CA PRO A 55 2.79 18.16 12.87
C PRO A 55 3.54 17.74 11.60
N ASP A 56 4.03 16.51 11.56
CA ASP A 56 4.61 15.93 10.34
C ASP A 56 3.50 15.93 9.29
N GLU A 57 3.76 16.42 8.07
CA GLU A 57 2.78 16.42 6.98
C GLU A 57 2.27 15.01 6.66
N ARG A 58 2.96 13.97 7.13
CA ARG A 58 2.55 12.55 7.01
C ARG A 58 1.64 12.05 8.12
N ASP A 59 1.48 12.79 9.22
CA ASP A 59 0.63 12.37 10.34
C ASP A 59 -0.85 12.26 9.95
N HIS A 60 -1.26 13.00 8.93
CA HIS A 60 -2.59 12.90 8.36
C HIS A 60 -2.54 13.26 6.87
N VAL A 61 -2.82 12.29 6.01
CA VAL A 61 -2.85 12.44 4.55
C VAL A 61 -4.25 12.12 4.06
N GLU A 62 -4.84 13.00 3.25
CA GLU A 62 -6.10 12.74 2.55
C GLU A 62 -5.92 12.91 1.04
N LEU A 63 -6.37 11.93 0.27
CA LEU A 63 -6.44 11.94 -1.19
C LEU A 63 -7.88 11.70 -1.63
N ALA A 64 -8.40 12.50 -2.55
CA ALA A 64 -9.81 12.40 -2.97
C ALA A 64 -10.00 12.65 -4.48
N PHE A 65 -10.84 11.80 -5.06
CA PHE A 65 -11.42 11.88 -6.40
C PHE A 65 -12.95 11.77 -6.26
N ASP A 66 -13.68 11.97 -7.35
CA ASP A 66 -15.15 11.87 -7.34
C ASP A 66 -15.65 10.45 -6.99
N ASP A 67 -14.92 9.42 -7.41
CA ASP A 67 -15.29 7.99 -7.30
C ASP A 67 -14.34 7.16 -6.42
N MET A 68 -13.37 7.82 -5.75
CA MET A 68 -12.37 7.16 -4.91
C MET A 68 -11.78 8.14 -3.89
N ALA A 69 -11.46 7.69 -2.69
CA ALA A 69 -10.73 8.49 -1.70
C ALA A 69 -9.89 7.60 -0.78
N GLY A 70 -8.89 8.19 -0.12
CA GLY A 70 -8.04 7.48 0.81
C GLY A 70 -7.48 8.41 1.88
N ILE A 71 -7.38 7.91 3.09
CA ILE A 71 -6.87 8.65 4.25
C ILE A 71 -5.93 7.73 5.02
N SER A 72 -4.79 8.30 5.43
CA SER A 72 -3.87 7.69 6.38
C SER A 72 -3.68 8.65 7.54
N ASP A 73 -3.93 8.18 8.76
CA ASP A 73 -3.84 8.95 9.98
C ASP A 73 -2.92 8.23 10.97
N ARG A 74 -2.07 8.99 11.67
CA ARG A 74 -1.17 8.49 12.70
C ARG A 74 -1.93 7.75 13.82
N GLY A 75 -3.21 8.02 14.01
CA GLY A 75 -3.96 7.56 15.17
C GLY A 75 -3.63 8.37 16.41
N LEU A 76 -4.01 7.83 17.58
CA LEU A 76 -3.93 8.56 18.86
C LEU A 76 -2.74 8.15 19.73
N ARG A 77 -2.14 6.97 19.46
CA ARG A 77 -1.11 6.37 20.34
C ARG A 77 0.27 6.25 19.70
N ARG A 78 0.37 6.22 18.38
CA ARG A 78 1.66 6.13 17.67
C ARG A 78 2.36 7.49 17.64
N ALA A 79 3.69 7.49 17.70
CA ALA A 79 4.49 8.71 17.67
C ALA A 79 4.68 9.29 16.25
N ARG A 80 4.49 8.46 15.23
CA ARG A 80 4.59 8.80 13.81
C ARG A 80 3.62 7.94 13.01
N ASN A 81 3.26 8.39 11.82
CA ASN A 81 2.59 7.54 10.84
C ASN A 81 3.62 6.69 10.08
N GLU A 82 3.46 5.37 10.16
CA GLU A 82 4.27 4.34 9.49
C GLU A 82 3.56 3.73 8.28
N ASP A 83 2.28 4.05 8.08
CA ASP A 83 1.52 3.66 6.91
C ASP A 83 1.80 4.58 5.71
N ALA A 84 1.45 4.10 4.53
CA ALA A 84 1.38 4.90 3.32
C ALA A 84 0.17 4.50 2.46
N LEU A 85 -0.36 5.48 1.72
CA LEU A 85 -1.35 5.24 0.68
C LEU A 85 -0.95 5.92 -0.63
N ALA A 86 -1.39 5.34 -1.74
CA ALA A 86 -1.21 5.92 -3.07
C ALA A 86 -2.42 5.63 -3.95
N LEU A 87 -2.96 6.66 -4.59
CA LEU A 87 -4.17 6.58 -5.43
C LEU A 87 -3.91 7.19 -6.80
N ALA A 88 -4.50 6.61 -7.85
CA ALA A 88 -4.52 7.23 -9.17
C ALA A 88 -5.77 6.85 -9.97
N ARG A 89 -6.17 7.76 -10.85
CA ARG A 89 -7.09 7.49 -11.94
C ARG A 89 -6.31 7.44 -13.25
N VAL A 90 -6.57 6.42 -14.07
CA VAL A 90 -5.96 6.29 -15.39
C VAL A 90 -7.01 6.59 -16.45
N ASP A 91 -6.88 7.78 -17.06
CA ASP A 91 -7.73 8.25 -18.14
C ASP A 91 -7.54 7.39 -19.40
N GLY A 92 -8.65 7.04 -20.06
CA GLY A 92 -8.68 6.07 -21.16
C GLY A 92 -9.37 4.78 -20.74
N PRO A 93 -8.69 3.86 -20.00
CA PRO A 93 -9.32 2.66 -19.48
C PRO A 93 -10.39 2.97 -18.40
N GLY A 94 -10.37 4.18 -17.81
CA GLY A 94 -11.27 4.53 -16.71
C GLY A 94 -10.95 3.72 -15.44
N ALA A 95 -9.67 3.36 -15.28
CA ALA A 95 -9.21 2.50 -14.19
C ALA A 95 -8.91 3.33 -12.94
N ARG A 96 -9.22 2.76 -11.78
CA ARG A 96 -8.86 3.27 -10.46
C ARG A 96 -7.78 2.37 -9.88
N VAL A 97 -6.71 2.96 -9.38
CA VAL A 97 -5.60 2.26 -8.74
C VAL A 97 -5.51 2.72 -7.30
N MET A 98 -5.48 1.76 -6.38
CA MET A 98 -5.40 1.99 -4.94
C MET A 98 -4.27 1.13 -4.38
N VAL A 99 -3.43 1.71 -3.52
CA VAL A 99 -2.37 1.01 -2.80
C VAL A 99 -2.38 1.47 -1.35
N VAL A 100 -2.34 0.51 -0.42
CA VAL A 100 -2.16 0.71 1.02
C VAL A 100 -0.99 -0.15 1.49
N CYS A 101 -0.11 0.44 2.28
CA CYS A 101 1.05 -0.21 2.86
C CYS A 101 1.12 0.14 4.35
N ASP A 102 1.35 -0.86 5.19
CA ASP A 102 1.57 -0.72 6.64
C ASP A 102 3.03 -1.05 6.94
N GLY A 103 3.77 -0.08 7.47
CA GLY A 103 5.18 -0.23 7.78
C GLY A 103 5.38 -1.11 9.03
N VAL A 104 6.18 -2.17 8.91
CA VAL A 104 6.39 -3.12 10.01
C VAL A 104 7.11 -2.44 11.17
N SER A 105 6.42 -2.15 12.28
CA SER A 105 6.97 -1.34 13.40
C SER A 105 8.25 -1.91 14.04
N THR A 106 8.54 -3.21 13.89
CA THR A 106 9.78 -3.83 14.38
C THR A 106 10.98 -3.63 13.44
N SER A 107 10.75 -3.13 12.22
CA SER A 107 11.78 -2.82 11.24
C SER A 107 12.38 -1.43 11.41
N THR A 108 13.52 -1.18 10.76
CA THR A 108 14.09 0.16 10.64
C THR A 108 13.40 0.95 9.54
N GLN A 109 13.11 2.23 9.78
CA GLN A 109 12.46 3.12 8.80
C GLN A 109 11.17 2.56 8.14
N PRO A 110 10.22 1.99 8.91
CA PRO A 110 9.00 1.38 8.38
C PRO A 110 8.18 2.36 7.52
N ALA A 111 8.07 3.61 7.96
CA ALA A 111 7.36 4.63 7.20
C ALA A 111 7.99 4.94 5.81
N ARG A 112 9.31 4.75 5.65
CA ARG A 112 9.96 4.92 4.34
C ARG A 112 9.79 3.67 3.49
N ALA A 113 9.76 2.48 4.09
CA ALA A 113 9.45 1.24 3.39
C ALA A 113 8.03 1.29 2.81
N ALA A 114 7.02 1.63 3.63
CA ALA A 114 5.63 1.74 3.19
C ALA A 114 5.47 2.78 2.07
N GLN A 115 6.07 3.95 2.22
CA GLN A 115 6.04 4.99 1.19
C GLN A 115 6.70 4.52 -0.12
N ALA A 116 7.90 3.93 -0.03
CA ALA A 116 8.63 3.45 -1.21
C ALA A 116 7.84 2.35 -1.95
N ALA A 117 7.20 1.43 -1.22
CA ALA A 117 6.34 0.39 -1.79
C ALA A 117 5.12 1.01 -2.49
N ALA A 118 4.36 1.85 -1.79
CA ALA A 118 3.13 2.44 -2.32
C ALA A 118 3.38 3.25 -3.61
N GLU A 119 4.41 4.11 -3.63
CA GLU A 119 4.78 4.92 -4.79
C GLU A 119 5.32 4.07 -5.96
N ALA A 120 6.09 3.03 -5.67
CA ALA A 120 6.65 2.15 -6.69
C ALA A 120 5.57 1.31 -7.37
N THR A 121 4.65 0.74 -6.58
CA THR A 121 3.49 -0.01 -7.08
C THR A 121 2.59 0.87 -7.91
N LEU A 122 2.18 2.03 -7.39
CA LEU A 122 1.28 2.93 -8.11
C LEU A 122 1.85 3.31 -9.48
N ARG A 123 3.13 3.73 -9.53
CA ARG A 123 3.79 4.13 -10.78
C ARG A 123 3.81 2.99 -11.80
N HIS A 124 4.12 1.77 -11.38
CA HIS A 124 4.16 0.62 -12.29
C HIS A 124 2.78 0.29 -12.84
N LEU A 125 1.76 0.25 -11.98
CA LEU A 125 0.38 -0.06 -12.38
C LEU A 125 -0.16 1.01 -13.35
N VAL A 126 0.00 2.29 -13.03
CA VAL A 126 -0.45 3.40 -13.89
C VAL A 126 0.23 3.36 -15.26
N ALA A 127 1.56 3.20 -15.30
CA ALA A 127 2.30 3.10 -16.55
C ALA A 127 1.86 1.90 -17.39
N SER A 128 1.62 0.75 -16.74
CA SER A 128 1.22 -0.48 -17.43
C SER A 128 -0.19 -0.38 -18.02
N LEU A 129 -1.12 0.22 -17.27
CA LEU A 129 -2.49 0.49 -17.73
C LEU A 129 -2.52 1.52 -18.86
N GLY A 130 -1.71 2.59 -18.78
CA GLY A 130 -1.59 3.58 -19.85
C GLY A 130 -1.04 3.01 -21.16
N LEU A 131 -0.22 1.95 -21.08
CA LEU A 131 0.28 1.21 -22.24
C LEU A 131 -0.71 0.16 -22.78
N GLY A 132 -1.86 -0.04 -22.12
CA GLY A 132 -2.89 -0.98 -22.55
C GLY A 132 -2.55 -2.45 -22.33
N HIS A 133 -1.71 -2.78 -21.34
CA HIS A 133 -1.43 -4.18 -20.98
C HIS A 133 -2.71 -4.87 -20.50
N SER A 134 -3.05 -6.01 -21.09
CA SER A 134 -4.31 -6.72 -20.83
C SER A 134 -4.19 -7.84 -19.78
N ASN A 135 -2.98 -8.27 -19.44
CA ASN A 135 -2.75 -9.27 -18.39
C ASN A 135 -2.51 -8.58 -17.04
N HIS A 136 -3.59 -8.19 -16.37
CA HIS A 136 -3.53 -7.43 -15.12
C HIS A 136 -2.90 -8.21 -13.96
N GLU A 137 -3.01 -9.54 -13.92
CA GLU A 137 -2.38 -10.34 -12.86
C GLU A 137 -0.85 -10.32 -13.00
N GLN A 138 -0.34 -10.44 -14.23
CA GLN A 138 1.09 -10.30 -14.49
C GLN A 138 1.59 -8.89 -14.18
N VAL A 139 0.83 -7.86 -14.56
CA VAL A 139 1.13 -6.46 -14.22
C VAL A 139 1.17 -6.24 -12.71
N MET A 140 0.23 -6.84 -11.97
CA MET A 140 0.19 -6.78 -10.51
C MET A 140 1.42 -7.46 -9.89
N LYS A 141 1.79 -8.64 -10.39
CA LYS A 141 3.00 -9.37 -9.94
C LYS A 141 4.27 -8.54 -10.14
N GLU A 142 4.41 -7.93 -11.30
CA GLU A 142 5.54 -7.05 -11.60
C GLU A 142 5.55 -5.82 -10.70
N ALA A 143 4.39 -5.22 -10.43
CA ALA A 143 4.28 -4.08 -9.53
C ALA A 143 4.74 -4.40 -8.11
N VAL A 144 4.43 -5.59 -7.59
CA VAL A 144 4.89 -6.04 -6.27
C VAL A 144 6.39 -6.32 -6.27
N ASN A 145 6.96 -6.88 -7.34
CA ASN A 145 8.42 -7.04 -7.47
C ASN A 145 9.16 -5.69 -7.52
N VAL A 146 8.56 -4.69 -8.18
CA VAL A 146 9.10 -3.31 -8.21
C VAL A 146 8.99 -2.67 -6.83
N ALA A 147 7.91 -2.93 -6.08
CA ALA A 147 7.74 -2.50 -4.70
C ALA A 147 8.80 -3.11 -3.76
N GLN A 148 8.99 -4.43 -3.82
CA GLN A 148 10.07 -5.12 -3.10
C GLN A 148 11.43 -4.49 -3.39
N SER A 149 11.74 -4.26 -4.67
CA SER A 149 12.98 -3.61 -5.07
C SER A 149 13.12 -2.19 -4.55
N ALA A 150 12.02 -1.46 -4.35
CA ALA A 150 12.03 -0.12 -3.79
C ALA A 150 12.27 -0.15 -2.27
N VAL A 151 11.62 -1.08 -1.55
CA VAL A 151 11.82 -1.31 -0.12
C VAL A 151 13.27 -1.70 0.17
N CYS A 152 13.85 -2.65 -0.59
CA CYS A 152 15.24 -3.06 -0.44
C CYS A 152 16.27 -1.95 -0.73
N ARG A 153 15.88 -0.84 -1.36
CA ARG A 153 16.74 0.33 -1.60
C ARG A 153 16.63 1.38 -0.48
N VAL A 154 15.68 1.24 0.44
CA VAL A 154 15.64 2.09 1.62
C VAL A 154 16.94 1.87 2.41
N PRO A 155 17.70 2.93 2.72
CA PRO A 155 19.00 2.78 3.37
C PRO A 155 18.90 1.95 4.65
N TYR A 156 19.77 0.97 4.83
CA TYR A 156 19.81 0.16 6.05
C TYR A 156 21.26 -0.09 6.43
N ASP A 157 21.64 0.37 7.62
CA ASP A 157 22.95 0.11 8.21
C ASP A 157 22.78 -0.99 9.27
N PRO A 158 23.12 -2.25 8.96
CA PRO A 158 22.95 -3.34 9.91
C PRO A 158 23.84 -3.14 11.14
N PRO A 159 23.37 -3.47 12.35
CA PRO A 159 24.20 -3.43 13.55
C PRO A 159 25.48 -4.26 13.37
N ALA A 160 26.63 -3.68 13.73
CA ALA A 160 27.91 -4.34 13.56
C ALA A 160 27.96 -5.67 14.33
N GLY A 161 28.13 -6.79 13.61
CA GLY A 161 28.27 -8.13 14.20
C GLY A 161 27.12 -9.10 13.94
N GLN A 162 26.04 -8.67 13.29
CA GLN A 162 25.00 -9.58 12.82
C GLN A 162 25.39 -10.19 11.48
N ARG A 163 25.60 -11.50 11.48
CA ARG A 163 25.45 -12.30 10.27
C ARG A 163 23.94 -12.49 10.04
N PRO A 164 23.45 -12.52 8.79
CA PRO A 164 22.03 -12.78 8.51
C PRO A 164 21.52 -14.10 9.11
N ASP A 165 22.43 -15.04 9.41
CA ASP A 165 22.10 -16.44 9.75
C ASP A 165 22.34 -16.81 11.24
N GLY A 166 22.53 -15.83 12.13
CA GLY A 166 22.88 -16.08 13.54
C GLY A 166 21.66 -16.06 14.50
N PRO A 167 21.53 -16.99 15.46
CA PRO A 167 20.48 -16.90 16.48
C PRO A 167 20.75 -15.67 17.37
N GLY A 168 19.80 -14.73 17.37
CA GLY A 168 19.86 -13.49 18.14
C GLY A 168 20.20 -13.76 19.60
N ARG A 169 21.24 -13.08 20.10
CA ARG A 169 21.64 -13.18 21.51
C ARG A 169 20.75 -12.30 22.36
N ASP A 170 20.30 -12.89 23.46
CA ASP A 170 19.49 -12.28 24.49
C ASP A 170 20.12 -10.98 25.05
N GLY A 171 19.44 -9.84 24.84
CA GLY A 171 19.53 -8.67 25.72
C GLY A 171 20.22 -7.42 25.16
N ALA A 172 19.40 -6.36 25.00
CA ALA A 172 19.74 -4.94 25.20
C ALA A 172 20.29 -4.08 24.04
N ALA A 173 19.77 -4.28 22.82
CA ALA A 173 19.52 -3.19 21.87
C ALA A 173 18.18 -3.50 21.17
N GLU A 174 17.34 -2.50 20.88
CA GLU A 174 16.13 -2.70 20.07
C GLU A 174 16.59 -3.14 18.67
N ASP A 175 16.59 -4.44 18.46
CA ASP A 175 17.20 -5.07 17.29
C ASP A 175 16.20 -5.01 16.13
N HIS A 176 16.19 -3.86 15.45
CA HIS A 176 15.27 -3.60 14.37
C HIS A 176 15.80 -4.22 13.07
N GLY A 177 14.98 -5.04 12.42
CA GLY A 177 15.28 -5.64 11.13
C GLY A 177 15.44 -4.60 10.00
N PRO A 178 15.81 -5.02 8.78
CA PRO A 178 15.83 -4.14 7.62
C PRO A 178 14.44 -3.54 7.35
N PRO A 179 14.34 -2.41 6.63
CA PRO A 179 13.07 -1.77 6.32
C PRO A 179 12.07 -2.74 5.70
N ALA A 180 10.87 -2.78 6.29
CA ALA A 180 9.84 -3.72 5.88
C ALA A 180 8.43 -3.10 5.93
N THR A 181 7.53 -3.61 5.09
CA THR A 181 6.15 -3.15 4.98
C THR A 181 5.23 -4.25 4.44
N THR A 182 3.95 -4.20 4.76
CA THR A 182 2.89 -4.90 4.04
C THR A 182 2.60 -4.19 2.71
N LEU A 183 1.78 -4.82 1.87
CA LEU A 183 1.19 -4.21 0.69
C LEU A 183 -0.19 -4.82 0.41
N VAL A 184 -1.18 -3.99 0.13
CA VAL A 184 -2.41 -4.38 -0.57
C VAL A 184 -2.70 -3.37 -1.66
N ALA A 185 -2.88 -3.86 -2.90
CA ALA A 185 -3.07 -3.04 -4.08
C ALA A 185 -4.24 -3.55 -4.93
N ALA A 186 -4.94 -2.62 -5.58
CA ALA A 186 -6.08 -2.89 -6.42
C ALA A 186 -6.02 -2.11 -7.74
N MET A 187 -6.34 -2.79 -8.84
CA MET A 187 -6.73 -2.17 -10.11
C MET A 187 -8.22 -2.46 -10.35
N LEU A 188 -9.06 -1.43 -10.34
CA LEU A 188 -10.49 -1.53 -10.56
C LEU A 188 -10.87 -0.88 -11.89
N MET A 189 -11.44 -1.67 -12.80
CA MET A 189 -11.91 -1.21 -14.11
C MET A 189 -13.12 -2.04 -14.56
N ASN A 190 -14.21 -1.39 -14.95
CA ASN A 190 -15.43 -2.04 -15.48
C ASN A 190 -15.98 -3.15 -14.57
N GLY A 191 -16.05 -2.91 -13.27
CA GLY A 191 -16.50 -3.88 -12.27
C GLY A 191 -15.55 -5.08 -12.04
N ARG A 192 -14.41 -5.13 -12.74
CA ARG A 192 -13.35 -6.11 -12.52
C ARG A 192 -12.29 -5.50 -11.63
N VAL A 193 -11.95 -6.22 -10.55
CA VAL A 193 -10.84 -5.86 -9.66
C VAL A 193 -9.75 -6.91 -9.75
N THR A 194 -8.52 -6.50 -9.99
CA THR A 194 -7.33 -7.34 -9.79
C THR A 194 -6.65 -6.86 -8.52
N LEU A 195 -6.53 -7.76 -7.53
CA LEU A 195 -5.89 -7.52 -6.24
C LEU A 195 -4.53 -8.20 -6.19
N GLY A 196 -3.58 -7.54 -5.55
CA GLY A 196 -2.30 -8.11 -5.15
C GLY A 196 -1.97 -7.72 -3.72
N TRP A 197 -1.56 -8.65 -2.87
CA TRP A 197 -1.21 -8.35 -1.49
C TRP A 197 -0.12 -9.24 -0.91
N VAL A 198 0.54 -8.71 0.12
CA VAL A 198 1.54 -9.34 0.99
C VAL A 198 1.36 -8.77 2.40
N GLY A 199 1.16 -9.61 3.40
CA GLY A 199 0.94 -9.22 4.80
C GLY A 199 -0.53 -9.29 5.21
N ASP A 200 -0.94 -8.48 6.18
CA ASP A 200 -2.27 -8.50 6.83
C ASP A 200 -3.09 -7.23 6.60
N SER A 201 -2.65 -6.36 5.69
CA SER A 201 -3.53 -5.31 5.16
C SER A 201 -4.58 -5.95 4.25
N ARG A 202 -5.83 -5.49 4.39
CA ARG A 202 -6.99 -6.22 3.87
C ARG A 202 -7.71 -5.47 2.75
N ALA A 203 -8.32 -6.25 1.86
CA ALA A 203 -9.25 -5.77 0.85
C ALA A 203 -10.66 -6.35 1.10
N TYR A 204 -11.69 -5.53 0.92
CA TYR A 204 -13.08 -5.89 1.08
C TYR A 204 -13.92 -5.41 -0.11
N PHE A 205 -14.95 -6.16 -0.46
CA PHE A 205 -16.08 -5.64 -1.22
C PHE A 205 -17.29 -5.51 -0.30
N VAL A 206 -17.95 -4.36 -0.33
CA VAL A 206 -19.17 -4.06 0.44
C VAL A 206 -20.30 -3.73 -0.53
N GLY A 207 -21.24 -4.65 -0.67
CA GLY A 207 -22.44 -4.50 -1.51
C GLY A 207 -23.70 -4.14 -0.71
N PRO A 208 -24.86 -4.04 -1.37
CA PRO A 208 -26.13 -3.58 -0.77
C PRO A 208 -26.71 -4.46 0.36
N GLY A 209 -26.15 -5.64 0.60
CA GLY A 209 -26.62 -6.55 1.65
C GLY A 209 -25.55 -7.46 2.24
N GLU A 210 -24.35 -7.47 1.67
CA GLU A 210 -23.28 -8.39 2.03
C GLU A 210 -21.92 -7.70 1.90
N ALA A 211 -20.95 -8.23 2.63
CA ALA A 211 -19.56 -7.84 2.48
C ALA A 211 -18.67 -9.08 2.53
N TRP A 212 -17.61 -9.05 1.74
CA TRP A 212 -16.63 -10.12 1.65
C TRP A 212 -15.24 -9.55 1.84
N GLN A 213 -14.43 -10.23 2.64
CA GLN A 213 -12.98 -10.05 2.59
C GLN A 213 -12.48 -10.74 1.32
N LEU A 214 -11.73 -10.00 0.51
CA LEU A 214 -11.19 -10.46 -0.76
C LEU A 214 -9.75 -10.98 -0.63
N SER A 215 -9.04 -10.56 0.43
CA SER A 215 -7.69 -11.01 0.80
C SER A 215 -7.73 -12.04 1.94
N HIS A 216 -6.62 -12.74 2.16
CA HIS A 216 -6.32 -13.46 3.40
C HIS A 216 -5.05 -12.88 4.00
N ASP A 217 -4.90 -12.93 5.31
CA ASP A 217 -3.77 -12.34 6.00
C ASP A 217 -2.60 -13.33 6.01
N ASP A 218 -1.42 -12.85 5.63
CA ASP A 218 -0.17 -13.59 5.80
C ASP A 218 0.30 -13.50 7.27
N THR A 219 -0.46 -14.15 8.17
CA THR A 219 -0.17 -14.20 9.61
C THR A 219 -0.02 -15.64 10.09
N TRP A 220 0.72 -15.80 11.20
CA TRP A 220 0.88 -17.11 11.85
C TRP A 220 -0.47 -17.74 12.22
N LEU A 221 -1.46 -16.93 12.63
CA LEU A 221 -2.80 -17.43 12.93
C LEU A 221 -3.44 -18.08 11.71
N GLU A 222 -3.38 -17.43 10.55
CA GLU A 222 -4.10 -17.85 9.36
C GLU A 222 -3.37 -18.94 8.58
N GLU A 223 -2.04 -18.91 8.52
CA GLU A 223 -1.27 -19.88 7.74
C GLU A 223 -0.91 -21.14 8.52
N VAL A 224 -0.66 -21.01 9.83
CA VAL A 224 -0.14 -22.13 10.64
C VAL A 224 -1.22 -22.70 11.54
N ILE A 225 -2.10 -21.88 12.10
CA ILE A 225 -3.01 -22.33 13.15
C ILE A 225 -4.38 -22.72 12.57
N GLN A 226 -4.99 -21.88 11.73
CA GLN A 226 -6.30 -22.18 11.13
C GLN A 226 -6.34 -23.50 10.34
N PRO A 227 -5.33 -23.87 9.52
CA PRO A 227 -5.36 -25.12 8.78
C PRO A 227 -5.23 -26.36 9.67
N HIS A 228 -4.68 -26.21 10.88
CA HIS A 228 -4.40 -27.30 11.83
C HIS A 228 -5.37 -27.36 13.01
N LEU A 229 -6.32 -26.42 13.11
CA LEU A 229 -7.37 -26.39 14.16
C LEU A 229 -8.43 -27.50 14.04
N VAL A 230 -8.24 -28.47 13.15
CA VAL A 230 -8.88 -29.80 13.24
C VAL A 230 -8.14 -30.64 14.30
N GLY A 231 -8.06 -30.17 15.54
CA GLY A 231 -7.50 -30.94 16.66
C GLY A 231 -6.62 -30.16 17.62
N GLU A 232 -7.19 -29.85 18.79
CA GLU A 232 -6.51 -29.64 20.09
C GLU A 232 -5.81 -28.29 20.38
N GLY A 233 -6.25 -27.67 21.49
CA GLY A 233 -5.32 -27.13 22.50
C GLY A 233 -4.89 -25.66 22.42
N GLY A 234 -5.82 -24.73 22.66
CA GLY A 234 -5.53 -23.29 22.79
C GLY A 234 -4.74 -22.91 24.05
N GLY A 235 -3.85 -21.92 23.89
CA GLY A 235 -3.17 -21.23 25.00
C GLY A 235 -2.01 -20.34 24.53
N ALA A 236 -1.07 -20.90 23.76
CA ALA A 236 0.08 -20.16 23.20
C ALA A 236 -0.25 -19.41 21.88
N VAL A 237 -1.45 -19.63 21.35
CA VAL A 237 -1.95 -19.17 20.03
C VAL A 237 -2.17 -17.66 19.97
N ALA A 238 -2.64 -17.03 21.07
CA ALA A 238 -3.01 -15.62 21.05
C ALA A 238 -1.81 -14.66 21.01
N LEU A 239 -0.66 -15.04 21.61
CA LEU A 239 0.52 -14.17 21.67
C LEU A 239 1.24 -13.99 20.32
N ARG A 240 1.00 -14.88 19.36
CA ARG A 240 1.63 -14.84 18.03
C ARG A 240 0.64 -14.69 16.89
N ALA A 241 -0.64 -14.45 17.21
CA ALA A 241 -1.70 -14.45 16.21
C ALA A 241 -1.48 -13.40 15.10
N HIS A 242 -0.97 -12.23 15.47
CA HIS A 242 -0.70 -11.10 14.56
C HIS A 242 0.73 -11.06 14.03
N VAL A 243 1.52 -12.12 14.21
CA VAL A 243 2.88 -12.15 13.67
C VAL A 243 2.78 -12.41 12.18
N LEU A 244 3.23 -11.46 11.37
CA LEU A 244 3.31 -11.60 9.92
C LEU A 244 4.22 -12.79 9.55
N THR A 245 3.83 -13.52 8.52
CA THR A 245 4.64 -14.57 7.88
C THR A 245 5.19 -14.13 6.53
N ARG A 246 4.57 -13.12 5.90
CA ARG A 246 5.07 -12.46 4.68
C ARG A 246 5.00 -10.94 4.80
N TRP A 247 6.03 -10.28 4.30
CA TRP A 247 6.13 -8.82 4.14
C TRP A 247 7.10 -8.52 3.00
N LEU A 248 7.14 -7.26 2.55
CA LEU A 248 8.16 -6.75 1.64
C LEU A 248 9.35 -6.25 2.46
N GLY A 249 10.57 -6.68 2.13
CA GLY A 249 11.78 -6.39 2.91
C GLY A 249 12.98 -7.21 2.45
N SER A 250 14.20 -6.72 2.71
CA SER A 250 15.43 -7.40 2.26
C SER A 250 15.83 -8.62 3.10
N ASP A 251 15.10 -8.88 4.18
CA ASP A 251 15.20 -10.06 5.02
C ASP A 251 14.51 -11.30 4.42
N GLN A 252 13.73 -11.13 3.36
CA GLN A 252 13.11 -12.24 2.64
C GLN A 252 14.05 -12.80 1.57
N GLU A 253 14.23 -14.13 1.57
CA GLU A 253 15.00 -14.82 0.53
C GLU A 253 14.18 -14.95 -0.77
N GLY A 254 14.67 -14.37 -1.86
CA GLY A 254 14.08 -14.53 -3.20
C GLY A 254 13.03 -13.47 -3.58
N ASP A 255 12.23 -13.78 -4.59
CA ASP A 255 11.12 -12.92 -5.02
C ASP A 255 9.99 -12.96 -3.97
N PRO A 256 9.28 -11.84 -3.74
CA PRO A 256 8.19 -11.80 -2.77
C PRO A 256 7.08 -12.77 -3.19
N GLU A 257 6.64 -13.62 -2.27
CA GLU A 257 5.49 -14.48 -2.49
C GLU A 257 4.21 -13.63 -2.37
N VAL A 258 3.68 -13.23 -3.53
CA VAL A 258 2.50 -12.37 -3.63
C VAL A 258 1.25 -13.19 -3.92
N SER A 259 0.19 -12.92 -3.16
CA SER A 259 -1.15 -13.39 -3.46
C SER A 259 -1.80 -12.46 -4.47
N ILE A 260 -2.30 -13.02 -5.59
CA ILE A 260 -2.94 -12.26 -6.67
C ILE A 260 -4.25 -12.94 -7.02
N THR A 261 -5.33 -12.17 -7.13
CA THR A 261 -6.62 -12.68 -7.57
C THR A 261 -7.41 -11.62 -8.31
N THR A 262 -8.10 -12.04 -9.37
CA THR A 262 -9.04 -11.19 -10.11
C THR A 262 -10.48 -11.58 -9.82
N PHE A 263 -11.29 -10.61 -9.41
CA PHE A 263 -12.72 -10.77 -9.16
C PHE A 263 -13.54 -9.96 -10.17
N LEU A 264 -14.69 -10.50 -10.56
CA LEU A 264 -15.77 -9.74 -11.18
C LEU A 264 -16.78 -9.41 -10.09
N LEU A 265 -16.95 -8.13 -9.78
CA LEU A 265 -17.82 -7.69 -8.70
C LEU A 265 -19.28 -7.81 -9.15
N PRO A 266 -20.16 -8.39 -8.31
CA PRO A 266 -21.49 -8.82 -8.75
C PRO A 266 -22.53 -7.69 -8.80
N ALA A 267 -22.23 -6.54 -8.19
CA ALA A 267 -23.13 -5.40 -8.09
C ALA A 267 -22.35 -4.10 -7.84
N GLU A 268 -23.06 -2.97 -7.91
CA GLU A 268 -22.60 -1.69 -7.37
C GLU A 268 -22.28 -1.83 -5.88
N GLY A 269 -21.24 -1.14 -5.42
CA GLY A 269 -20.79 -1.25 -4.04
C GLY A 269 -19.53 -0.45 -3.78
N ILE A 270 -18.83 -0.78 -2.71
CA ILE A 270 -17.57 -0.16 -2.32
C ILE A 270 -16.47 -1.23 -2.32
N LEU A 271 -15.39 -0.96 -3.06
CA LEU A 271 -14.11 -1.62 -2.84
C LEU A 271 -13.37 -0.85 -1.74
N LEU A 272 -12.95 -1.54 -0.68
CA LEU A 272 -12.26 -0.95 0.47
C LEU A 272 -10.93 -1.67 0.69
N LEU A 273 -9.85 -0.92 0.80
CA LEU A 273 -8.53 -1.39 1.25
C LEU A 273 -8.23 -0.73 2.61
N CYS A 274 -7.64 -1.47 3.55
CA CYS A 274 -7.24 -0.90 4.83
C CYS A 274 -6.04 -1.60 5.48
N SER A 275 -5.29 -0.86 6.31
CA SER A 275 -4.33 -1.42 7.26
C SER A 275 -5.05 -2.03 8.48
N ASP A 276 -4.28 -2.63 9.38
CA ASP A 276 -4.81 -3.27 10.59
C ASP A 276 -5.42 -2.29 11.59
N GLY A 277 -5.03 -1.02 11.52
CA GLY A 277 -5.61 0.07 12.31
C GLY A 277 -7.10 0.25 12.12
N LEU A 278 -7.69 -0.20 11.01
CA LEU A 278 -9.14 -0.27 10.85
C LEU A 278 -9.70 -1.62 11.29
N TRP A 279 -9.21 -2.72 10.70
CA TRP A 279 -9.87 -4.01 10.85
C TRP A 279 -9.71 -4.59 12.25
N ASN A 280 -8.70 -4.20 13.04
CA ASN A 280 -8.61 -4.58 14.46
C ASN A 280 -9.82 -4.11 15.28
N TYR A 281 -10.46 -3.00 14.89
CA TYR A 281 -11.70 -2.49 15.52
C TYR A 281 -12.98 -3.03 14.86
N ALA A 282 -12.89 -3.56 13.65
CA ALA A 282 -13.98 -4.14 12.89
C ALA A 282 -13.54 -5.46 12.21
N PRO A 283 -13.31 -6.54 12.98
CA PRO A 283 -12.59 -7.72 12.52
C PRO A 283 -13.35 -8.55 11.48
N THR A 284 -14.68 -8.43 11.40
CA THR A 284 -15.49 -9.23 10.49
C THR A 284 -16.00 -8.41 9.30
N PRO A 285 -16.17 -9.01 8.10
CA PRO A 285 -16.79 -8.33 6.96
C PRO A 285 -18.19 -7.76 7.29
N SER A 286 -18.96 -8.43 8.14
CA SER A 286 -20.25 -7.93 8.63
C SER A 286 -20.14 -6.60 9.39
N GLN A 287 -19.11 -6.44 10.22
CA GLN A 287 -18.88 -5.18 10.94
C GLN A 287 -18.44 -4.07 9.99
N ILE A 288 -17.55 -4.37 9.04
CA ILE A 288 -17.17 -3.41 7.98
C ILE A 288 -18.41 -2.95 7.20
N ARG A 289 -19.31 -3.87 6.85
CA ARG A 289 -20.59 -3.53 6.20
C ARG A 289 -21.46 -2.62 7.07
N GLU A 290 -21.58 -2.93 8.35
CA GLU A 290 -22.39 -2.13 9.29
C GLU A 290 -21.86 -0.70 9.42
N LEU A 291 -20.54 -0.53 9.47
CA LEU A 291 -19.89 0.79 9.47
C LEU A 291 -20.20 1.56 8.17
N VAL A 292 -19.93 0.95 7.02
CA VAL A 292 -20.19 1.57 5.71
C VAL A 292 -21.67 1.95 5.55
N SER A 293 -22.58 1.07 5.98
CA SER A 293 -24.03 1.34 5.91
C SER A 293 -24.46 2.44 6.88
N GLY A 294 -23.88 2.48 8.09
CA GLY A 294 -24.19 3.47 9.12
C GLY A 294 -23.77 4.89 8.75
N LEU A 295 -22.75 5.04 7.90
CA LEU A 295 -22.31 6.32 7.35
C LEU A 295 -23.26 6.89 6.28
N GLY A 296 -24.30 6.15 5.89
CA GLY A 296 -25.43 6.65 5.11
C GLY A 296 -25.31 6.41 3.60
N ALA A 297 -26.45 6.06 2.99
CA ALA A 297 -26.56 5.92 1.55
C ALA A 297 -26.35 7.28 0.86
N GLY A 298 -25.40 7.37 -0.05
CA GLY A 298 -25.05 8.60 -0.79
C GLY A 298 -23.87 9.38 -0.22
N SER A 299 -23.18 8.86 0.81
CA SER A 299 -21.89 9.40 1.23
C SER A 299 -20.88 9.35 0.08
N THR A 300 -20.20 10.47 -0.15
CA THR A 300 -19.08 10.51 -1.09
C THR A 300 -17.94 9.60 -0.62
N PRO A 301 -17.05 9.14 -1.52
CA PRO A 301 -15.87 8.35 -1.13
C PRO A 301 -15.10 9.00 0.03
N LEU A 302 -14.87 10.32 -0.03
CA LEU A 302 -14.14 11.03 1.03
C LEU A 302 -14.88 11.03 2.37
N GLN A 303 -16.20 11.25 2.37
CA GLN A 303 -16.99 11.18 3.61
C GLN A 303 -16.98 9.78 4.21
N LEU A 304 -17.06 8.76 3.36
CA LEU A 304 -16.99 7.37 3.79
C LEU A 304 -15.64 7.06 4.42
N THR A 305 -14.54 7.42 3.76
CA THR A 305 -13.17 7.19 4.27
C THR A 305 -12.93 7.93 5.58
N ARG A 306 -13.36 9.20 5.70
CA ARG A 306 -13.27 9.96 6.95
C ARG A 306 -14.03 9.28 8.09
N GLY A 307 -15.26 8.85 7.83
CA GLY A 307 -16.07 8.17 8.84
C GLY A 307 -15.45 6.85 9.32
N LEU A 308 -14.78 6.11 8.44
CA LEU A 308 -14.07 4.87 8.80
C LEU A 308 -12.81 5.14 9.63
N VAL A 309 -12.04 6.18 9.29
CA VAL A 309 -10.86 6.61 10.07
C VAL A 309 -11.28 7.15 11.43
N ASP A 310 -12.31 7.99 11.48
CA ASP A 310 -12.84 8.53 12.73
C ASP A 310 -13.37 7.41 13.64
N PHE A 311 -14.06 6.41 13.09
CA PHE A 311 -14.46 5.22 13.84
C PHE A 311 -13.26 4.53 14.51
N ALA A 312 -12.17 4.27 13.78
CA ALA A 312 -10.97 3.63 14.33
C ALA A 312 -10.30 4.49 15.42
N ARG A 313 -10.25 5.81 15.22
CA ARG A 313 -9.70 6.77 16.20
C ARG A 313 -10.55 6.79 17.46
N GLU A 314 -11.87 6.84 17.34
CA GLU A 314 -12.83 6.84 18.45
C GLU A 314 -12.84 5.50 19.20
N ALA A 315 -12.64 4.38 18.50
CA ALA A 315 -12.55 3.04 19.09
C ALA A 315 -11.24 2.82 19.89
N GLY A 316 -10.27 3.72 19.77
CA GLY A 316 -9.08 3.78 20.61
C GLY A 316 -7.84 4.37 19.94
N GLY A 317 -7.76 4.30 18.60
CA GLY A 317 -6.65 4.81 17.79
C GLY A 317 -5.28 4.29 18.26
N ALA A 318 -5.20 3.00 18.57
CA ALA A 318 -4.00 2.36 19.09
C ALA A 318 -2.88 2.25 18.04
N ASP A 319 -3.26 2.14 16.77
CA ASP A 319 -2.33 2.08 15.64
C ASP A 319 -2.51 3.23 14.65
N ASN A 320 -1.59 3.31 13.68
CA ASN A 320 -1.81 4.04 12.44
C ASN A 320 -3.03 3.44 11.72
N VAL A 321 -3.83 4.27 11.08
CA VAL A 321 -5.02 3.80 10.36
C VAL A 321 -5.03 4.35 8.96
N THR A 322 -5.05 3.45 7.99
CA THR A 322 -5.12 3.78 6.58
C THR A 322 -6.30 3.08 5.93
N VAL A 323 -7.10 3.85 5.22
CA VAL A 323 -8.30 3.39 4.52
C VAL A 323 -8.33 4.00 3.13
N ALA A 324 -8.56 3.20 2.11
CA ALA A 324 -8.86 3.65 0.75
C ALA A 324 -10.17 3.01 0.28
N VAL A 325 -11.05 3.79 -0.35
CA VAL A 325 -12.33 3.33 -0.88
C VAL A 325 -12.53 3.77 -2.32
N ALA A 326 -13.18 2.94 -3.13
CA ALA A 326 -13.65 3.29 -4.47
C ALA A 326 -15.08 2.77 -4.71
N THR A 327 -15.91 3.57 -5.37
CA THR A 327 -17.27 3.19 -5.76
C THR A 327 -17.24 2.29 -7.00
N VAL A 328 -17.75 1.08 -6.91
CA VAL A 328 -17.71 0.06 -7.97
C VAL A 328 -18.77 0.32 -9.04
#